data_AF-A0A101FL27-F1
#
_entry.id   AF-A0A101FL27-F1
#
_cell.length_a   1.000
_cell.length_b   1.000
_cell.length_c   1.000
_cell.angle_alpha   90.00
_cell.angle_beta   90.00
_cell.angle_gamma   90.00
#
_symmetry.space_group_name_H-M   'P 1'
#
loop_
_entity.id
_entity.type
_entity.pdbx_description
1 polymer ?
#
loop_
_entity_poly.entity_id
_entity_poly.type
_entity_poly.pdbx_seq_one_letter_code
_entity_poly.pdbx_strand_id
1 'polypeptide(L)'
;MSDFASLFDKLNNKRVLGINPPVFDFAFFDFWAKPLGLLYILEYLRQRKNDISLIDCVYEGRDKPKTFGRYKIKKMAIEKPLPYKDIPRNFYHFGITKEAFEDKLSKAEPPDLILITSGMTYWYLGVKWCIHIAKKFFPKTPVLLGGIYAQLCPDHAETLGADGVQTKPLYVPCIRPALDLYENPEYGITITSMGCPLHCKYCASKRLWPYHKKRSIDEVINEISFQASIPTVKDIAFYDDALLVDKEEHFYWLCKKLKENLSNIRYHTPNGLHVREIDETCARYLYQTGFKTIRLSLESTEPFIQKTSSDKVHKHQYVKAVENLLEAGYLHKDIETYVLVGLPGQTYESALEAVTFVKSLGATVKLAEYSPIPNTPMFKECTKLLPILEEEPLYQNNTAYCGYMSPNITQTELQSLKDLAKKSLPS
;
A
#
# COMPACT_ATOMS: atom_id res chain seq x y z
N MET A 1 -3.98 -2.03 25.48
CA MET A 1 -3.25 -0.74 25.42
C MET A 1 -3.43 -0.19 24.01
N SER A 2 -3.96 1.03 23.85
CA SER A 2 -4.32 1.60 22.54
C SER A 2 -3.18 2.38 21.84
N ASP A 3 -2.12 2.69 22.58
CA ASP A 3 -0.94 3.39 22.08
C ASP A 3 0.34 2.86 22.73
N PHE A 4 1.28 2.42 21.90
CA PHE A 4 2.54 1.79 22.27
C PHE A 4 3.72 2.77 22.32
N ALA A 5 3.53 4.06 22.01
CA ALA A 5 4.63 5.04 22.00
C ALA A 5 5.47 4.99 23.30
N SER A 6 4.82 5.13 24.46
CA SER A 6 5.53 5.06 25.76
C SER A 6 6.14 3.69 26.06
N LEU A 7 5.58 2.60 25.54
CA LEU A 7 6.15 1.26 25.70
C LEU A 7 7.46 1.16 24.91
N PHE A 8 7.43 1.58 23.65
CA PHE A 8 8.60 1.55 22.76
C PHE A 8 9.71 2.49 23.21
N ASP A 9 9.38 3.63 23.82
CA ASP A 9 10.36 4.55 24.38
C ASP A 9 11.17 3.95 25.54
N LYS A 10 10.54 3.08 26.33
CA LYS A 10 11.15 2.45 27.51
C LYS A 10 11.80 1.11 27.20
N LEU A 11 11.47 0.49 26.06
CA LEU A 11 11.99 -0.82 25.67
C LEU A 11 13.49 -0.73 25.35
N ASN A 12 14.30 -1.46 26.10
CA ASN A 12 15.74 -1.52 25.92
C ASN A 12 16.28 -2.90 26.30
N ASN A 13 17.38 -3.32 25.67
CA ASN A 13 18.03 -4.61 25.91
C ASN A 13 17.07 -5.81 25.81
N LYS A 14 16.12 -5.74 24.87
CA LYS A 14 15.15 -6.81 24.56
C LYS A 14 15.39 -7.38 23.17
N ARG A 15 15.00 -8.64 22.98
CA ARG A 15 14.88 -9.28 21.67
C ARG A 15 13.48 -9.04 21.11
N VAL A 16 13.38 -8.37 19.98
CA VAL A 16 12.12 -8.00 19.34
C VAL A 16 12.03 -8.68 17.98
N LEU A 17 11.00 -9.50 17.79
CA LEU A 17 10.70 -10.14 16.52
C LEU A 17 9.58 -9.39 15.80
N GLY A 18 9.88 -8.78 14.66
CA GLY A 18 8.87 -8.26 13.74
C GLY A 18 8.35 -9.35 12.80
N ILE A 19 7.05 -9.34 12.52
CA ILE A 19 6.41 -10.28 11.61
C ILE A 19 5.51 -9.52 10.62
N ASN A 20 5.79 -9.69 9.33
CA ASN A 20 4.86 -9.33 8.26
C ASN A 20 4.11 -10.60 7.81
N PRO A 21 2.81 -10.71 8.10
CA PRO A 21 2.04 -11.93 7.84
C PRO A 21 1.96 -12.33 6.36
N PRO A 22 1.65 -13.61 6.06
CA PRO A 22 1.23 -13.99 4.72
C PRO A 22 -0.11 -13.31 4.38
N VAL A 23 -0.41 -13.21 3.09
CA VAL A 23 -1.65 -12.60 2.59
C VAL A 23 -2.63 -13.70 2.18
N PHE A 24 -3.84 -13.69 2.74
CA PHE A 24 -4.89 -14.62 2.34
C PHE A 24 -5.91 -13.85 1.51
N ASP A 25 -5.93 -14.07 0.19
CA ASP A 25 -6.70 -13.25 -0.74
C ASP A 25 -7.03 -14.00 -2.06
N PHE A 26 -7.92 -13.42 -2.88
CA PHE A 26 -8.13 -13.81 -4.27
C PHE A 26 -6.94 -13.44 -5.16
N ALA A 27 -6.27 -12.32 -4.86
CA ALA A 27 -5.14 -11.82 -5.61
C ALA A 27 -4.18 -11.02 -4.73
N PHE A 28 -2.88 -11.11 -5.04
CA PHE A 28 -1.84 -10.29 -4.44
C PHE A 28 -0.90 -9.81 -5.54
N PHE A 29 -0.55 -8.53 -5.51
CA PHE A 29 0.39 -7.92 -6.43
C PHE A 29 1.49 -7.22 -5.62
N ASP A 30 2.74 -7.60 -5.89
CA ASP A 30 3.90 -6.94 -5.30
C ASP A 30 4.06 -5.54 -5.94
N PHE A 31 3.58 -4.51 -5.25
CA PHE A 31 3.81 -3.11 -5.56
C PHE A 31 4.98 -2.57 -4.73
N TRP A 32 6.11 -3.29 -4.72
CA TRP A 32 7.26 -3.08 -3.81
C TRP A 32 6.90 -3.32 -2.34
N ALA A 33 5.94 -4.23 -2.11
CA ALA A 33 5.22 -4.36 -0.85
C ALA A 33 6.16 -4.83 0.28
N LYS A 34 6.61 -3.87 1.09
CA LYS A 34 7.33 -4.09 2.35
C LYS A 34 6.57 -3.40 3.50
N PRO A 35 6.66 -3.93 4.73
CA PRO A 35 5.95 -3.40 5.88
C PRO A 35 6.64 -2.13 6.43
N LEU A 36 6.61 -1.01 5.67
CA LEU A 36 7.40 0.20 5.96
C LEU A 36 7.29 0.68 7.42
N GLY A 37 6.07 0.78 7.94
CA GLY A 37 5.84 1.19 9.33
C GLY A 37 6.51 0.27 10.33
N LEU A 38 6.44 -1.05 10.12
CA LEU A 38 7.13 -2.03 10.96
C LEU A 38 8.66 -1.86 10.87
N LEU A 39 9.20 -1.66 9.67
CA LEU A 39 10.64 -1.46 9.46
C LEU A 39 11.16 -0.19 10.15
N TYR A 40 10.37 0.89 10.19
CA TYR A 40 10.71 2.09 10.97
C TYR A 40 10.67 1.82 12.48
N ILE A 41 9.65 1.12 12.96
CA ILE A 41 9.53 0.78 14.39
C ILE A 41 10.70 -0.11 14.81
N LEU A 42 11.06 -1.10 13.99
CA LEU A 42 12.18 -1.98 14.27
C LEU A 42 13.50 -1.21 14.35
N GLU A 43 13.80 -0.32 13.39
CA GLU A 43 14.99 0.54 13.49
C GLU A 43 14.95 1.45 14.71
N TYR A 44 13.79 2.03 15.03
CA TYR A 44 13.59 2.88 16.21
C TYR A 44 13.91 2.13 17.52
N LEU A 45 13.52 0.87 17.61
CA LEU A 45 13.83 -0.01 18.74
C LEU A 45 15.31 -0.44 18.74
N ARG A 46 15.90 -0.70 17.59
CA ARG A 46 17.35 -1.01 17.47
C ARG A 46 18.22 0.13 18.01
N GLN A 47 17.88 1.39 17.72
CA GLN A 47 18.57 2.57 18.26
C GLN A 47 18.51 2.66 19.79
N ARG A 48 17.64 1.87 20.45
CA ARG A 48 17.52 1.74 21.91
C ARG A 48 18.16 0.47 22.47
N LYS A 49 19.16 -0.07 21.77
CA LYS A 49 19.91 -1.28 22.19
C LYS A 49 19.04 -2.53 22.29
N ASN A 50 17.95 -2.59 21.53
CA ASN A 50 17.20 -3.82 21.35
C ASN A 50 17.82 -4.63 20.22
N ASP A 51 17.86 -5.95 20.40
CA ASP A 51 18.15 -6.87 19.32
C ASP A 51 16.87 -7.08 18.50
N ILE A 52 16.97 -6.95 17.19
CA ILE A 52 15.81 -6.96 16.31
C ILE A 52 15.96 -8.01 15.20
N SER A 53 14.86 -8.71 14.94
CA SER A 53 14.74 -9.66 13.83
C SER A 53 13.43 -9.46 13.09
N LEU A 54 13.35 -9.98 11.86
CA LEU A 54 12.18 -9.89 11.00
C LEU A 54 11.90 -11.23 10.35
N ILE A 55 10.64 -11.66 10.38
CA ILE A 55 10.10 -12.68 9.50
C ILE A 55 9.08 -12.01 8.58
N ASP A 56 9.44 -11.85 7.31
CA ASP A 56 8.55 -11.30 6.30
C ASP A 56 8.04 -12.43 5.40
N CYS A 57 6.85 -12.93 5.72
CA CYS A 57 6.24 -14.08 5.05
C CYS A 57 6.03 -13.85 3.55
N VAL A 58 5.89 -12.60 3.11
CA VAL A 58 5.72 -12.24 1.69
C VAL A 58 7.08 -12.24 0.99
N TYR A 59 8.10 -11.58 1.57
CA TYR A 59 9.45 -11.52 1.01
C TYR A 59 10.13 -12.90 0.95
N GLU A 60 9.90 -13.74 1.95
CA GLU A 60 10.46 -15.10 1.97
C GLU A 60 9.68 -16.06 1.07
N GLY A 61 8.43 -15.71 0.76
CA GLY A 61 7.59 -16.42 -0.19
C GLY A 61 7.83 -16.05 -1.65
N ARG A 62 8.94 -15.38 -1.99
CA ARG A 62 9.27 -15.03 -3.39
C ARG A 62 9.39 -16.28 -4.27
N ASP A 63 8.83 -16.22 -5.46
CA ASP A 63 8.83 -17.30 -6.46
C ASP A 63 9.66 -16.91 -7.70
N LYS A 64 9.10 -16.04 -8.54
CA LYS A 64 9.70 -15.67 -9.84
C LYS A 64 9.97 -14.19 -9.90
N PRO A 65 11.16 -13.76 -10.34
CA PRO A 65 11.47 -12.34 -10.47
C PRO A 65 10.53 -11.64 -11.47
N LYS A 66 10.31 -10.36 -11.20
CA LYS A 66 9.58 -9.38 -12.01
C LYS A 66 10.48 -8.17 -12.24
N THR A 67 9.99 -7.21 -13.02
CA THR A 67 10.75 -5.98 -13.30
C THR A 67 10.95 -5.15 -12.04
N PHE A 68 12.10 -4.46 -11.97
CA PHE A 68 12.44 -3.51 -10.89
C PHE A 68 12.54 -4.14 -9.49
N GLY A 69 13.20 -5.31 -9.40
CA GLY A 69 13.44 -6.02 -8.14
C GLY A 69 12.22 -6.68 -7.50
N ARG A 70 11.04 -6.57 -8.13
CA ARG A 70 9.78 -7.16 -7.64
C ARG A 70 9.71 -8.66 -7.91
N TYR A 71 8.78 -9.35 -7.26
CA TYR A 71 8.59 -10.79 -7.43
C TYR A 71 7.13 -11.19 -7.56
N LYS A 72 6.88 -12.30 -8.27
CA LYS A 72 5.70 -13.11 -8.00
C LYS A 72 5.88 -13.79 -6.66
N ILE A 73 4.82 -13.84 -5.88
CA ILE A 73 4.81 -14.53 -4.59
C ILE A 73 4.22 -15.94 -4.77
N LYS A 74 4.82 -16.92 -4.11
CA LYS A 74 4.31 -18.28 -4.00
C LYS A 74 2.89 -18.22 -3.46
N LYS A 75 2.01 -19.02 -4.06
CA LYS A 75 0.62 -19.08 -3.65
C LYS A 75 0.13 -20.52 -3.63
N MET A 76 -0.69 -20.83 -2.64
CA MET A 76 -1.35 -22.12 -2.48
C MET A 76 -2.87 -21.89 -2.39
N ALA A 77 -3.65 -22.64 -3.16
CA ALA A 77 -5.11 -22.57 -3.05
C ALA A 77 -5.53 -23.13 -1.68
N ILE A 78 -6.41 -22.42 -0.99
CA ILE A 78 -6.93 -22.80 0.33
C ILE A 78 -8.46 -22.74 0.32
N GLU A 79 -9.08 -23.35 1.33
CA GLU A 79 -10.51 -23.25 1.52
C GLU A 79 -10.93 -21.80 1.75
N LYS A 80 -12.05 -21.41 1.16
CA LYS A 80 -12.60 -20.07 1.33
C LYS A 80 -13.20 -19.93 2.72
N PRO A 81 -12.95 -18.80 3.42
CA PRO A 81 -13.69 -18.50 4.63
C PRO A 81 -15.18 -18.35 4.30
N LEU A 82 -16.05 -18.56 5.30
CA LEU A 82 -17.50 -18.54 5.13
C LEU A 82 -18.01 -17.31 4.35
N PRO A 83 -17.53 -16.06 4.60
CA PRO A 83 -17.92 -14.88 3.82
C PRO A 83 -17.71 -14.97 2.31
N TYR A 84 -16.79 -15.81 1.85
CA TYR A 84 -16.43 -15.96 0.44
C TYR A 84 -16.93 -17.28 -0.18
N LYS A 85 -17.69 -18.09 0.55
CA LYS A 85 -18.08 -19.44 0.13
C LYS A 85 -18.72 -19.50 -1.26
N ASP A 86 -19.50 -18.49 -1.63
CA ASP A 86 -20.23 -18.46 -2.90
C ASP A 86 -19.52 -17.66 -4.01
N ILE A 87 -18.38 -17.04 -3.72
CA ILE A 87 -17.59 -16.30 -4.72
C ILE A 87 -16.89 -17.29 -5.67
N PRO A 88 -17.16 -17.31 -6.99
CA PRO A 88 -16.62 -18.29 -7.93
C PRO A 88 -15.17 -17.96 -8.34
N ARG A 89 -14.30 -17.73 -7.35
CA ARG A 89 -12.87 -17.48 -7.53
C ARG A 89 -12.08 -18.29 -6.51
N ASN A 90 -10.90 -18.73 -6.92
CA ASN A 90 -9.97 -19.36 -5.99
C ASN A 90 -9.46 -18.34 -4.96
N PHE A 91 -9.31 -18.82 -3.73
CA PHE A 91 -8.73 -18.07 -2.62
C PHE A 91 -7.39 -18.69 -2.25
N TYR A 92 -6.40 -17.85 -1.98
CA TYR A 92 -5.01 -18.28 -1.91
C TYR A 92 -4.34 -17.80 -0.64
N HIS A 93 -3.46 -18.64 -0.10
CA HIS A 93 -2.39 -18.27 0.82
C HIS A 93 -1.20 -17.79 -0.01
N PHE A 94 -0.83 -16.51 0.09
CA PHE A 94 0.37 -15.93 -0.51
C PHE A 94 1.47 -15.75 0.55
N GLY A 95 2.67 -16.26 0.24
CA GLY A 95 3.84 -16.18 1.12
C GLY A 95 4.41 -17.56 1.44
N ILE A 96 5.20 -17.63 2.51
CA ILE A 96 5.75 -18.89 3.03
C ILE A 96 4.65 -19.82 3.56
N THR A 97 4.90 -21.13 3.54
CA THR A 97 3.98 -22.13 4.10
C THR A 97 4.04 -22.14 5.63
N LYS A 98 3.13 -22.90 6.25
CA LYS A 98 3.14 -23.11 7.70
C LYS A 98 4.41 -23.76 8.18
N GLU A 99 4.86 -24.80 7.49
CA GLU A 99 6.06 -25.56 7.84
C GLU A 99 7.29 -24.66 7.79
N ALA A 100 7.40 -23.80 6.77
CA ALA A 100 8.50 -22.84 6.64
C ALA A 100 8.47 -21.75 7.74
N PHE A 101 7.28 -21.29 8.14
CA PHE A 101 7.15 -20.32 9.23
C PHE A 101 7.46 -20.96 10.60
N GLU A 102 6.94 -22.17 10.87
CA GLU A 102 7.23 -22.93 12.08
C GLU A 102 8.74 -23.26 12.17
N ASP A 103 9.39 -23.63 11.07
CA ASP A 103 10.84 -23.85 11.00
C ASP A 103 11.62 -22.59 11.40
N LYS A 104 11.23 -21.42 10.89
CA LYS A 104 11.85 -20.13 11.25
C LYS A 104 11.65 -19.78 12.71
N LEU A 105 10.45 -19.96 13.25
CA LEU A 105 10.19 -19.73 14.68
C LEU A 105 10.99 -20.71 15.56
N SER A 106 11.15 -21.97 15.14
CA SER A 106 11.92 -22.97 15.89
C SER A 106 13.41 -22.65 16.00
N LYS A 107 13.95 -21.93 15.01
CA LYS A 107 15.36 -21.53 14.93
C LYS A 107 15.61 -20.13 15.50
N ALA A 108 14.55 -19.35 15.70
CA ALA A 108 14.64 -18.04 16.31
C ALA A 108 14.95 -18.17 17.80
N GLU A 109 15.84 -17.32 18.30
CA GLU A 109 16.00 -17.15 19.73
C GLU A 109 14.68 -16.67 20.38
N PRO A 110 14.35 -17.08 21.61
CA PRO A 110 13.10 -16.69 22.25
C PRO A 110 12.95 -15.16 22.36
N PRO A 111 12.00 -14.52 21.64
CA PRO A 111 11.83 -13.08 21.70
C PRO A 111 11.21 -12.65 23.03
N ASP A 112 11.55 -11.45 23.49
CA ASP A 112 10.88 -10.78 24.61
C ASP A 112 9.60 -10.07 24.18
N LEU A 113 9.48 -9.76 22.88
CA LEU A 113 8.34 -9.07 22.29
C LEU A 113 8.16 -9.48 20.82
N ILE A 114 6.92 -9.72 20.40
CA ILE A 114 6.58 -9.97 18.99
C ILE A 114 5.71 -8.82 18.48
N LEU A 115 6.08 -8.23 17.35
CA LEU A 115 5.33 -7.18 16.67
C LEU A 115 4.76 -7.72 15.36
N ILE A 116 3.45 -7.65 15.18
CA ILE A 116 2.76 -8.08 13.95
C ILE A 116 2.09 -6.87 13.31
N THR A 117 2.18 -6.75 11.98
CA THR A 117 1.54 -5.67 11.20
C THR A 117 0.48 -6.20 10.25
N SER A 118 -0.45 -5.34 9.82
CA SER A 118 -1.28 -5.60 8.64
C SER A 118 -1.63 -4.32 7.89
N GLY A 119 -1.49 -4.38 6.56
CA GLY A 119 -1.72 -3.24 5.65
C GLY A 119 -3.16 -3.09 5.15
N MET A 120 -3.95 -4.18 5.13
CA MET A 120 -5.33 -4.17 4.64
C MET A 120 -6.26 -4.77 5.70
N THR A 121 -7.49 -4.26 5.78
CA THR A 121 -8.46 -4.69 6.79
C THR A 121 -8.88 -6.15 6.63
N TYR A 122 -9.05 -6.61 5.38
CA TYR A 122 -9.44 -7.98 5.04
C TYR A 122 -8.26 -8.98 5.00
N TRP A 123 -7.03 -8.58 5.34
CA TRP A 123 -5.89 -9.51 5.46
C TRP A 123 -5.72 -10.10 6.87
N TYR A 124 -6.69 -9.88 7.76
CA TYR A 124 -6.60 -10.30 9.15
C TYR A 124 -6.47 -11.82 9.33
N LEU A 125 -6.87 -12.64 8.36
CA LEU A 125 -6.70 -14.10 8.44
C LEU A 125 -5.21 -14.49 8.53
N GLY A 126 -4.33 -13.80 7.80
CA GLY A 126 -2.88 -13.98 7.90
C GLY A 126 -2.34 -13.53 9.26
N VAL A 127 -2.88 -12.42 9.81
CA VAL A 127 -2.56 -11.94 11.16
C VAL A 127 -2.92 -13.00 12.22
N LYS A 128 -4.17 -13.48 12.19
CA LYS A 128 -4.69 -14.50 13.11
C LYS A 128 -3.85 -15.78 13.04
N TRP A 129 -3.48 -16.18 11.83
CA TRP A 129 -2.61 -17.31 11.57
C TRP A 129 -1.22 -17.14 12.22
N CYS A 130 -0.59 -15.97 12.06
CA CYS A 130 0.70 -15.67 12.70
C CYS A 130 0.60 -15.64 14.22
N ILE A 131 -0.42 -14.98 14.79
CA ILE A 131 -0.61 -14.89 16.25
C ILE A 131 -0.72 -16.30 16.85
N HIS A 132 -1.57 -17.14 16.27
CA HIS A 132 -1.81 -18.50 16.76
C HIS A 132 -0.52 -19.34 16.79
N ILE A 133 0.24 -19.33 15.69
CA ILE A 133 1.46 -20.13 15.58
C ILE A 133 2.56 -19.53 16.47
N ALA A 134 2.73 -18.21 16.49
CA ALA A 134 3.73 -17.56 17.34
C ALA A 134 3.50 -17.88 18.83
N LYS A 135 2.25 -17.85 19.30
CA LYS A 135 1.90 -18.20 20.70
C LYS A 135 2.11 -19.69 21.02
N LYS A 136 2.11 -20.59 20.03
CA LYS A 136 2.48 -22.00 20.23
C LYS A 136 3.98 -22.17 20.52
N PHE A 137 4.82 -21.41 19.82
CA PHE A 137 6.29 -21.46 19.99
C PHE A 137 6.77 -20.63 21.19
N PHE A 138 6.15 -19.47 21.41
CA PHE A 138 6.54 -18.52 22.45
C PHE A 138 5.33 -18.15 23.33
N PRO A 139 4.81 -19.08 24.15
CA PRO A 139 3.54 -18.91 24.86
C PRO A 139 3.54 -17.81 25.93
N LYS A 140 4.72 -17.39 26.38
CA LYS A 140 4.89 -16.33 27.39
C LYS A 140 5.26 -14.97 26.77
N THR A 141 5.56 -14.93 25.48
CA THR A 141 6.01 -13.70 24.83
C THR A 141 4.80 -12.86 24.42
N PRO A 142 4.71 -11.59 24.84
CA PRO A 142 3.64 -10.71 24.42
C PRO A 142 3.68 -10.47 22.90
N VAL A 143 2.51 -10.58 22.26
CA VAL A 143 2.28 -10.32 20.85
C VAL A 143 1.49 -9.02 20.70
N LEU A 144 2.08 -8.02 20.07
CA LEU A 144 1.45 -6.73 19.81
C LEU A 144 1.11 -6.59 18.32
N LEU A 145 -0.11 -6.15 18.05
CA LEU A 145 -0.63 -5.94 16.69
C LEU A 145 -0.70 -4.45 16.36
N GLY A 146 -0.23 -4.07 15.18
CA GLY A 146 -0.36 -2.72 14.62
C GLY A 146 -0.61 -2.71 13.11
N GLY A 147 -0.39 -1.57 12.49
CA GLY A 147 -0.64 -1.34 11.07
C GLY A 147 -2.00 -0.69 10.78
N ILE A 148 -2.32 -0.57 9.49
CA ILE A 148 -3.53 0.11 8.99
C ILE A 148 -4.79 -0.61 9.50
N TYR A 149 -4.80 -1.94 9.44
CA TYR A 149 -5.93 -2.75 9.90
C TYR A 149 -6.29 -2.49 11.37
N ALA A 150 -5.31 -2.47 12.26
CA ALA A 150 -5.53 -2.27 13.69
C ALA A 150 -6.13 -0.89 14.03
N GLN A 151 -5.83 0.13 13.22
CA GLN A 151 -6.40 1.47 13.39
C GLN A 151 -7.80 1.61 12.79
N LEU A 152 -8.09 0.90 11.70
CA LEU A 152 -9.39 0.98 11.01
C LEU A 152 -10.44 0.03 11.58
N CYS A 153 -10.03 -1.13 12.10
CA CYS A 153 -10.90 -2.15 12.69
C CYS A 153 -10.44 -2.53 14.10
N PRO A 154 -10.35 -1.58 15.05
CA PRO A 154 -9.77 -1.84 16.37
C PRO A 154 -10.51 -2.95 17.13
N ASP A 155 -11.83 -2.88 17.20
CA ASP A 155 -12.66 -3.83 17.95
C ASP A 155 -12.48 -5.26 17.43
N HIS A 156 -12.48 -5.44 16.11
CA HIS A 156 -12.24 -6.74 15.49
C HIS A 156 -10.79 -7.20 15.71
N ALA A 157 -9.80 -6.30 15.62
CA ALA A 157 -8.40 -6.61 15.85
C ALA A 157 -8.11 -7.13 17.26
N GLU A 158 -8.81 -6.61 18.27
CA GLU A 158 -8.70 -7.06 19.67
C GLU A 158 -9.17 -8.51 19.86
N THR A 159 -10.08 -9.00 19.01
CA THR A 159 -10.57 -10.39 19.09
C THR A 159 -9.58 -11.44 18.55
N LEU A 160 -8.50 -11.03 17.87
CA LEU A 160 -7.59 -11.96 17.20
C LEU A 160 -6.61 -12.68 18.14
N GLY A 161 -6.63 -12.34 19.43
CA GLY A 161 -5.79 -12.97 20.45
C GLY A 161 -4.40 -12.36 20.59
N ALA A 162 -4.16 -11.14 20.08
CA ALA A 162 -2.99 -10.33 20.43
C ALA A 162 -3.09 -9.83 21.88
N ASP A 163 -1.96 -9.59 22.53
CA ASP A 163 -1.90 -9.08 23.92
C ASP A 163 -2.04 -7.55 23.98
N GLY A 164 -1.91 -6.88 22.83
CA GLY A 164 -2.25 -5.47 22.67
C GLY A 164 -2.43 -5.08 21.21
N VAL A 165 -3.19 -4.01 20.97
CA VAL A 165 -3.48 -3.49 19.64
C VAL A 165 -3.21 -1.98 19.57
N GLN A 166 -2.36 -1.54 18.65
CA GLN A 166 -2.12 -0.13 18.36
C GLN A 166 -3.32 0.43 17.56
N THR A 167 -4.21 1.16 18.22
CA THR A 167 -5.42 1.71 17.59
C THR A 167 -5.27 3.19 17.23
N LYS A 168 -4.25 3.87 17.79
CA LYS A 168 -3.93 5.27 17.47
C LYS A 168 -2.79 5.38 16.44
N PRO A 169 -2.69 6.48 15.68
CA PRO A 169 -1.51 6.77 14.87
C PRO A 169 -0.25 6.75 15.75
N LEU A 170 0.71 5.89 15.40
CA LEU A 170 1.98 5.75 16.11
C LEU A 170 3.05 6.59 15.44
N TYR A 171 3.52 7.62 16.13
CA TYR A 171 4.57 8.51 15.65
C TYR A 171 5.91 8.12 16.26
N VAL A 172 6.72 7.38 15.50
CA VAL A 172 8.14 7.16 15.81
C VAL A 172 9.02 7.94 14.82
N PRO A 173 10.17 8.47 15.23
CA PRO A 173 11.18 9.01 14.32
C PRO A 173 11.48 8.07 13.15
N CYS A 174 11.13 8.49 11.93
CA CYS A 174 11.47 7.78 10.70
C CYS A 174 12.93 8.06 10.33
N ILE A 175 13.86 7.35 10.96
CA ILE A 175 15.30 7.51 10.70
C ILE A 175 15.67 6.83 9.37
N ARG A 176 15.44 5.52 9.30
CA ARG A 176 15.55 4.68 8.09
C ARG A 176 14.74 3.40 8.31
N PRO A 177 14.21 2.75 7.27
CA PRO A 177 13.66 1.41 7.43
C PRO A 177 14.81 0.43 7.70
N ALA A 178 14.61 -0.53 8.60
CA ALA A 178 15.55 -1.64 8.86
C ALA A 178 15.65 -2.62 7.68
N LEU A 179 15.97 -2.12 6.49
CA LEU A 179 16.04 -2.88 5.24
C LEU A 179 17.21 -3.89 5.26
N ASP A 180 18.23 -3.66 6.08
CA ASP A 180 19.35 -4.59 6.31
C ASP A 180 18.94 -5.91 6.98
N LEU A 181 17.72 -6.02 7.52
CA LEU A 181 17.18 -7.28 8.01
C LEU A 181 16.85 -8.28 6.88
N TYR A 182 16.81 -7.82 5.63
CA TYR A 182 16.63 -8.69 4.48
C TYR A 182 18.00 -9.14 3.97
N GLU A 183 18.15 -10.44 3.67
CA GLU A 183 19.44 -11.02 3.24
C GLU A 183 19.96 -10.44 1.91
N ASN A 184 19.05 -10.02 0.99
CA ASN A 184 19.38 -9.47 -0.32
C ASN A 184 18.20 -8.66 -0.91
N PRO A 185 17.87 -7.48 -0.34
CA PRO A 185 16.77 -6.66 -0.86
C PRO A 185 17.15 -6.07 -2.22
N GLU A 186 16.32 -6.25 -3.24
CA GLU A 186 16.58 -5.71 -4.60
C GLU A 186 16.00 -4.31 -4.82
N TYR A 187 15.17 -3.87 -3.87
CA TYR A 187 14.61 -2.54 -3.84
C TYR A 187 14.50 -2.03 -2.42
N GLY A 188 14.57 -0.71 -2.28
CA GLY A 188 14.22 0.01 -1.07
C GLY A 188 12.87 0.70 -1.20
N ILE A 189 12.39 1.22 -0.09
CA ILE A 189 11.12 1.91 0.02
C ILE A 189 11.25 3.13 0.93
N THR A 190 10.46 4.16 0.67
CA THR A 190 10.51 5.40 1.46
C THR A 190 9.16 6.12 1.45
N ILE A 191 8.99 7.01 2.41
CA ILE A 191 7.99 8.08 2.40
C ILE A 191 8.71 9.39 2.64
N THR A 192 8.31 10.44 1.94
CA THR A 192 8.86 11.79 2.13
C THR A 192 7.92 12.67 2.95
N SER A 193 6.67 12.22 3.08
CA SER A 193 5.61 12.84 3.84
C SER A 193 4.63 11.78 4.38
N MET A 194 4.00 12.08 5.52
CA MET A 194 2.93 11.28 6.12
C MET A 194 1.60 11.99 5.94
N GLY A 195 0.57 11.23 5.57
CA GLY A 195 -0.78 11.73 5.31
C GLY A 195 -0.94 12.46 3.98
N CYS A 196 -2.15 12.93 3.73
CA CYS A 196 -2.54 13.67 2.54
C CYS A 196 -3.35 14.91 2.95
N PRO A 197 -3.08 16.10 2.37
CA PRO A 197 -3.87 17.30 2.66
C PRO A 197 -5.26 17.27 2.00
N LEU A 198 -5.52 16.32 1.10
CA LEU A 198 -6.82 16.13 0.46
C LEU A 198 -7.79 15.33 1.33
N HIS A 199 -9.08 15.41 0.99
CA HIS A 199 -10.16 14.88 1.81
C HIS A 199 -11.12 14.00 1.00
N CYS A 200 -10.58 13.10 0.17
CA CYS A 200 -11.37 12.18 -0.65
C CYS A 200 -12.27 11.31 0.24
N LYS A 201 -13.57 11.25 -0.07
CA LYS A 201 -14.60 10.58 0.74
C LYS A 201 -14.43 9.06 0.85
N TYR A 202 -13.67 8.45 -0.06
CA TYR A 202 -13.37 7.02 -0.08
C TYR A 202 -12.06 6.65 0.61
N CYS A 203 -11.17 7.63 0.88
CA CYS A 203 -9.80 7.36 1.31
C CYS A 203 -9.65 7.51 2.84
N ALA A 204 -8.90 6.61 3.47
CA ALA A 204 -8.61 6.65 4.90
C ALA A 204 -7.36 7.46 5.28
N SER A 205 -6.64 8.09 4.33
CA SER A 205 -5.37 8.79 4.61
C SER A 205 -5.51 9.81 5.74
N LYS A 206 -6.52 10.69 5.72
CA LYS A 206 -6.77 11.66 6.81
C LYS A 206 -7.08 11.01 8.17
N ARG A 207 -7.65 9.80 8.17
CA ARG A 207 -7.97 9.06 9.41
C ARG A 207 -6.72 8.42 10.00
N LEU A 208 -5.90 7.80 9.16
CA LEU A 208 -4.63 7.19 9.54
C LEU A 208 -3.58 8.25 9.93
N TRP A 209 -3.61 9.40 9.25
CA TRP A 209 -2.71 10.52 9.45
C TRP A 209 -3.52 11.84 9.48
N PRO A 210 -3.90 12.34 10.67
CA PRO A 210 -4.70 13.55 10.83
C PRO A 210 -4.08 14.81 10.23
N TYR A 211 -2.76 14.83 10.04
CA TYR A 211 -2.00 15.96 9.52
C TYR A 211 -1.09 15.50 8.38
N HIS A 212 -0.92 16.36 7.38
CA HIS A 212 0.13 16.19 6.38
C HIS A 212 1.45 16.71 6.96
N LYS A 213 2.44 15.83 7.09
CA LYS A 213 3.75 16.19 7.64
C LYS A 213 4.84 15.74 6.68
N LYS A 214 5.57 16.70 6.11
CA LYS A 214 6.77 16.44 5.32
C LYS A 214 7.96 16.15 6.23
N ARG A 215 8.80 15.21 5.80
CA ARG A 215 10.11 14.94 6.39
C ARG A 215 11.12 15.92 5.84
N SER A 216 12.21 16.16 6.58
CA SER A 216 13.31 16.95 6.02
C SER A 216 13.93 16.20 4.85
N ILE A 217 14.39 16.95 3.85
CA ILE A 217 15.01 16.37 2.65
C ILE A 217 16.30 15.64 3.02
N ASP A 218 17.08 16.17 3.97
CA ASP A 218 18.31 15.53 4.41
C ASP A 218 18.07 14.18 5.10
N GLU A 219 17.02 14.05 5.93
CA GLU A 219 16.62 12.75 6.50
C GLU A 219 16.25 11.75 5.39
N VAL A 220 15.46 12.18 4.41
CA VAL A 220 15.04 11.33 3.29
C VAL A 220 16.24 10.90 2.44
N ILE A 221 17.17 11.81 2.15
CA ILE A 221 18.38 11.50 1.38
C ILE A 221 19.31 10.56 2.15
N ASN A 222 19.48 10.74 3.45
CA ASN A 222 20.26 9.83 4.29
C ASN A 222 19.64 8.44 4.32
N GLU A 223 18.31 8.36 4.45
CA GLU A 223 17.56 7.11 4.39
C GLU A 223 17.72 6.39 3.04
N ILE A 224 17.57 7.11 1.93
CA ILE A 224 17.69 6.52 0.59
C ILE A 224 19.15 6.11 0.34
N SER A 225 20.13 6.91 0.77
CA SER A 225 21.56 6.60 0.61
C SER A 225 21.95 5.33 1.37
N PHE A 226 21.41 5.14 2.58
CA PHE A 226 21.58 3.89 3.32
C PHE A 226 21.04 2.70 2.51
N GLN A 227 19.80 2.79 2.01
CA GLN A 227 19.21 1.70 1.22
C GLN A 227 19.99 1.45 -0.08
N ALA A 228 20.44 2.50 -0.76
CA ALA A 228 21.22 2.43 -1.99
C ALA A 228 22.64 1.89 -1.79
N SER A 229 23.19 1.94 -0.57
CA SER A 229 24.48 1.32 -0.24
C SER A 229 24.43 -0.21 -0.22
N ILE A 230 23.23 -0.79 -0.12
CA ILE A 230 23.03 -2.24 -0.24
C ILE A 230 23.23 -2.62 -1.72
N PRO A 231 24.22 -3.45 -2.09
CA PRO A 231 24.63 -3.63 -3.49
C PRO A 231 23.52 -4.06 -4.45
N THR A 232 22.56 -4.84 -3.94
CA THR A 232 21.41 -5.39 -4.68
C THR A 232 20.31 -4.37 -4.93
N VAL A 233 20.25 -3.26 -4.16
CA VAL A 233 19.21 -2.23 -4.31
C VAL A 233 19.51 -1.37 -5.54
N LYS A 234 18.59 -1.41 -6.52
CA LYS A 234 18.65 -0.56 -7.74
C LYS A 234 17.41 0.29 -7.94
N ASP A 235 16.38 0.04 -7.15
CA ASP A 235 15.05 0.62 -7.30
C ASP A 235 14.57 1.12 -5.92
N ILE A 236 13.96 2.31 -5.87
CA ILE A 236 13.37 2.88 -4.66
C ILE A 236 11.92 3.28 -4.94
N ALA A 237 10.98 2.76 -4.13
CA ALA A 237 9.57 3.08 -4.26
C ALA A 237 9.10 4.10 -3.21
N PHE A 238 8.35 5.11 -3.65
CA PHE A 238 7.78 6.17 -2.82
C PHE A 238 6.33 5.86 -2.48
N TYR A 239 6.03 5.73 -1.19
CA TYR A 239 4.70 5.43 -0.67
C TYR A 239 3.93 6.64 -0.14
N ASP A 240 4.40 7.84 -0.46
CA ASP A 240 3.67 9.07 -0.14
C ASP A 240 2.24 9.03 -0.67
N ASP A 241 1.28 9.42 0.17
CA ASP A 241 -0.11 9.61 -0.27
C ASP A 241 -0.24 10.84 -1.19
N ALA A 242 0.70 11.80 -1.09
CA ALA A 242 0.63 13.10 -1.75
C ALA A 242 2.01 13.65 -2.17
N LEU A 243 2.82 12.83 -2.87
CA LEU A 243 4.22 13.14 -3.20
C LEU A 243 4.45 14.51 -3.86
N LEU A 244 3.57 14.92 -4.77
CA LEU A 244 3.73 16.14 -5.57
C LEU A 244 3.04 17.37 -4.97
N VAL A 245 2.43 17.27 -3.79
CA VAL A 245 1.76 18.43 -3.18
C VAL A 245 2.81 19.39 -2.60
N ASP A 246 2.71 20.66 -3.01
CA ASP A 246 3.73 21.72 -2.85
C ASP A 246 5.12 21.27 -3.32
N LYS A 247 5.16 20.70 -4.53
CA LYS A 247 6.37 20.17 -5.18
C LYS A 247 7.52 21.18 -5.24
N GLU A 248 7.22 22.46 -5.35
CA GLU A 248 8.18 23.57 -5.43
C GLU A 248 9.02 23.68 -4.15
N GLU A 249 8.39 23.44 -2.99
CA GLU A 249 9.02 23.59 -1.68
C GLU A 249 9.66 22.29 -1.17
N HIS A 250 9.43 21.16 -1.86
CA HIS A 250 9.87 19.85 -1.35
C HIS A 250 10.35 18.90 -2.43
N PHE A 251 9.46 18.47 -3.33
CA PHE A 251 9.78 17.44 -4.33
C PHE A 251 10.92 17.86 -5.27
N TYR A 252 10.98 19.11 -5.72
CA TYR A 252 12.05 19.58 -6.62
C TYR A 252 13.42 19.62 -5.95
N TRP A 253 13.47 20.02 -4.68
CA TRP A 253 14.69 19.99 -3.88
C TRP A 253 15.15 18.57 -3.61
N LEU A 254 14.21 17.66 -3.34
CA LEU A 254 14.50 16.23 -3.25
C LEU A 254 15.09 15.70 -4.56
N CYS A 255 14.44 15.96 -5.70
CA CYS A 255 14.94 15.57 -7.03
C CYS A 255 16.36 16.08 -7.30
N LYS A 256 16.66 17.31 -6.93
CA LYS A 256 18.01 17.88 -7.06
C LYS A 256 19.04 17.05 -6.29
N LYS A 257 18.76 16.76 -5.01
CA LYS A 257 19.66 15.96 -4.15
C LYS A 257 19.80 14.51 -4.61
N LEU A 258 18.71 13.90 -5.10
CA LEU A 258 18.72 12.54 -5.65
C LEU A 258 19.62 12.47 -6.90
N LYS A 259 19.51 13.43 -7.82
CA LYS A 259 20.36 13.49 -9.01
C LYS A 259 21.85 13.66 -8.68
N GLU A 260 22.16 14.51 -7.71
CA GLU A 260 23.55 14.80 -7.31
C GLU A 260 24.26 13.57 -6.73
N ASN A 261 23.56 12.75 -5.94
CA ASN A 261 24.19 11.70 -5.12
C ASN A 261 23.82 10.27 -5.51
N LEU A 262 22.71 10.07 -6.23
CA LEU A 262 22.05 8.77 -6.38
C LEU A 262 21.56 8.52 -7.82
N SER A 263 22.24 9.09 -8.82
CA SER A 263 21.85 9.02 -10.25
C SER A 263 21.74 7.63 -10.86
N ASN A 264 22.31 6.60 -10.21
CA ASN A 264 22.25 5.21 -10.64
C ASN A 264 21.02 4.44 -10.12
N ILE A 265 20.19 5.08 -9.28
CA ILE A 265 18.97 4.50 -8.71
C ILE A 265 17.77 4.87 -9.58
N ARG A 266 16.85 3.91 -9.74
CA ARG A 266 15.55 4.13 -10.39
C ARG A 266 14.49 4.38 -9.34
N TYR A 267 13.59 5.32 -9.62
CA TYR A 267 12.54 5.70 -8.68
C TYR A 267 11.15 5.30 -9.19
N HIS A 268 10.27 4.93 -8.26
CA HIS A 268 8.94 4.40 -8.59
C HIS A 268 7.86 5.01 -7.70
N THR A 269 6.70 5.29 -8.30
CA THR A 269 5.51 5.75 -7.58
C THR A 269 4.43 4.66 -7.66
N PRO A 270 4.40 3.70 -6.70
CA PRO A 270 3.32 2.71 -6.59
C PRO A 270 1.95 3.35 -6.37
N ASN A 271 1.90 4.43 -5.58
CA ASN A 271 0.72 5.26 -5.40
C ASN A 271 0.50 6.15 -6.64
N GLY A 272 -0.76 6.49 -6.91
CA GLY A 272 -1.08 7.35 -8.03
C GLY A 272 -0.82 8.83 -7.71
N LEU A 273 -0.11 9.49 -8.60
CA LEU A 273 0.22 10.90 -8.57
C LEU A 273 -1.00 11.74 -8.93
N HIS A 274 -1.13 12.87 -8.24
CA HIS A 274 -2.20 13.84 -8.49
C HIS A 274 -1.95 14.55 -9.82
N VAL A 275 -2.80 14.27 -10.81
CA VAL A 275 -2.65 14.75 -12.20
C VAL A 275 -2.52 16.26 -12.31
N ARG A 276 -3.23 17.00 -11.44
CA ARG A 276 -3.20 18.46 -11.38
C ARG A 276 -1.82 19.04 -11.05
N GLU A 277 -0.95 18.25 -10.40
CA GLU A 277 0.39 18.70 -9.99
C GLU A 277 1.43 18.51 -11.10
N ILE A 278 1.09 17.83 -12.19
CA ILE A 278 2.01 17.48 -13.28
C ILE A 278 1.96 18.54 -14.39
N ASP A 279 2.67 19.64 -14.15
CA ASP A 279 3.04 20.60 -15.19
C ASP A 279 4.34 20.18 -15.93
N GLU A 280 4.72 20.95 -16.95
CA GLU A 280 5.95 20.75 -17.74
C GLU A 280 7.19 20.62 -16.85
N THR A 281 7.32 21.49 -15.84
CA THR A 281 8.47 21.49 -14.94
C THR A 281 8.50 20.24 -14.07
N CYS A 282 7.36 19.84 -13.51
CA CYS A 282 7.23 18.61 -12.75
C CYS A 282 7.57 17.37 -13.58
N ALA A 283 7.05 17.30 -14.81
CA ALA A 283 7.33 16.19 -15.72
C ALA A 283 8.83 16.07 -16.04
N ARG A 284 9.52 17.20 -16.28
CA ARG A 284 10.97 17.23 -16.45
C ARG A 284 11.72 16.76 -15.20
N TYR A 285 11.31 17.18 -14.00
CA TYR A 285 11.93 16.72 -12.75
C TYR A 285 11.77 15.21 -12.56
N LEU A 286 10.57 14.67 -12.79
CA LEU A 286 10.31 13.23 -12.74
C LEU A 286 11.24 12.47 -13.71
N TYR A 287 11.25 12.88 -14.98
CA TYR A 287 12.01 12.19 -16.02
C TYR A 287 13.51 12.21 -15.75
N GLN A 288 14.06 13.41 -15.56
CA GLN A 288 15.50 13.58 -15.44
C GLN A 288 16.05 13.01 -14.12
N THR A 289 15.23 12.91 -13.07
CA THR A 289 15.67 12.29 -11.80
C THR A 289 15.72 10.77 -11.90
N GLY A 290 15.02 10.18 -12.87
CA GLY A 290 15.02 8.73 -13.08
C GLY A 290 13.79 8.02 -12.53
N PHE A 291 12.65 8.72 -12.37
CA PHE A 291 11.38 8.06 -12.10
C PHE A 291 10.98 7.23 -13.32
N LYS A 292 10.86 5.90 -13.16
CA LYS A 292 10.60 4.95 -14.26
C LYS A 292 9.16 4.47 -14.31
N THR A 293 8.44 4.53 -13.20
CA THR A 293 7.04 4.10 -13.16
C THR A 293 6.19 5.29 -12.76
N ILE A 294 5.41 5.82 -13.70
CA ILE A 294 4.48 6.91 -13.48
C ILE A 294 3.08 6.32 -13.40
N ARG A 295 2.44 6.53 -12.25
CA ARG A 295 1.04 6.16 -12.03
C ARG A 295 0.26 7.41 -11.78
N LEU A 296 -0.79 7.63 -12.54
CA LEU A 296 -1.71 8.76 -12.38
C LEU A 296 -2.97 8.28 -11.67
N SER A 297 -3.54 9.10 -10.80
CA SER A 297 -4.85 8.85 -10.20
C SER A 297 -5.94 9.59 -10.96
N LEU A 298 -6.91 8.87 -11.53
CA LEU A 298 -8.15 9.43 -12.09
C LEU A 298 -9.34 8.97 -11.25
N GLU A 299 -9.91 9.88 -10.46
CA GLU A 299 -10.89 9.52 -9.42
C GLU A 299 -12.35 9.39 -9.93
N SER A 300 -12.78 10.14 -10.97
CA SER A 300 -14.03 9.92 -11.75
C SER A 300 -14.27 11.06 -12.77
N THR A 301 -15.03 10.80 -13.85
CA THR A 301 -15.51 11.77 -14.87
C THR A 301 -16.97 12.21 -14.70
N GLU A 302 -17.65 11.86 -13.59
CA GLU A 302 -19.09 12.11 -13.36
C GLU A 302 -19.42 13.38 -12.55
N PRO A 303 -20.30 14.29 -13.02
CA PRO A 303 -20.67 15.54 -12.33
C PRO A 303 -21.20 15.39 -10.89
N PHE A 304 -21.83 14.26 -10.54
CA PHE A 304 -22.34 14.04 -9.17
C PHE A 304 -21.21 13.70 -8.18
N ILE A 305 -20.17 13.00 -8.62
CA ILE A 305 -18.92 12.86 -7.88
C ILE A 305 -18.16 14.20 -7.89
N GLN A 306 -18.17 14.93 -9.02
CA GLN A 306 -17.51 16.24 -9.20
C GLN A 306 -18.11 17.38 -8.36
N LYS A 307 -19.42 17.40 -8.08
CA LYS A 307 -20.02 18.43 -7.19
C LYS A 307 -19.54 18.31 -5.74
N THR A 308 -18.96 17.18 -5.37
CA THR A 308 -18.30 16.97 -4.08
C THR A 308 -16.77 16.92 -4.15
N SER A 309 -16.19 17.01 -5.35
CA SER A 309 -14.76 17.18 -5.60
C SER A 309 -14.53 17.93 -6.94
N SER A 310 -14.49 19.27 -6.87
CA SER A 310 -13.98 20.22 -7.90
C SER A 310 -14.42 19.98 -9.37
N ASP A 311 -15.34 20.84 -9.83
CA ASP A 311 -15.95 20.92 -11.16
C ASP A 311 -15.00 20.85 -12.37
N LYS A 312 -15.40 20.12 -13.43
CA LYS A 312 -15.08 20.24 -14.89
C LYS A 312 -13.62 20.40 -15.37
N VAL A 313 -12.67 20.59 -14.47
CA VAL A 313 -11.28 21.01 -14.73
C VAL A 313 -10.32 19.82 -14.86
N HIS A 314 -10.77 18.59 -14.56
CA HIS A 314 -9.92 17.40 -14.47
C HIS A 314 -9.55 16.74 -15.81
N LYS A 315 -10.43 16.68 -16.82
CA LYS A 315 -10.08 16.07 -18.13
C LYS A 315 -8.96 16.84 -18.82
N HIS A 316 -9.06 18.17 -18.82
CA HIS A 316 -8.03 19.05 -19.37
C HIS A 316 -6.70 18.93 -18.62
N GLN A 317 -6.75 18.87 -17.29
CA GLN A 317 -5.55 18.64 -16.47
C GLN A 317 -4.92 17.28 -16.75
N TYR A 318 -5.73 16.23 -16.95
CA TYR A 318 -5.22 14.91 -17.30
C TYR A 318 -4.55 14.90 -18.68
N VAL A 319 -5.20 15.50 -19.70
CA VAL A 319 -4.62 15.65 -21.05
C VAL A 319 -3.26 16.34 -20.96
N LYS A 320 -3.21 17.51 -20.30
CA LYS A 320 -1.97 18.26 -20.09
C LYS A 320 -0.90 17.45 -19.34
N ALA A 321 -1.28 16.72 -18.29
CA ALA A 321 -0.34 15.89 -17.54
C ALA A 321 0.29 14.82 -18.45
N VAL A 322 -0.52 14.15 -19.29
CA VAL A 322 -0.02 13.17 -20.26
C VAL A 322 0.89 13.83 -21.30
N GLU A 323 0.48 14.96 -21.88
CA GLU A 323 1.29 15.73 -22.84
C GLU A 323 2.64 16.13 -22.23
N ASN A 324 2.64 16.73 -21.05
CA ASN A 324 3.86 17.14 -20.34
C ASN A 324 4.79 15.96 -20.08
N LEU A 325 4.25 14.78 -19.73
CA LEU A 325 5.05 13.57 -19.51
C LEU A 325 5.66 13.05 -20.82
N LEU A 326 4.90 13.03 -21.92
CA LEU A 326 5.40 12.63 -23.23
C LEU A 326 6.50 13.59 -23.72
N GLU A 327 6.29 14.90 -23.59
CA GLU A 327 7.28 15.93 -23.94
C GLU A 327 8.54 15.84 -23.08
N ALA A 328 8.42 15.46 -21.80
CA ALA A 328 9.57 15.20 -20.94
C ALA A 328 10.39 13.96 -21.35
N GLY A 329 9.82 13.07 -22.18
CA GLY A 329 10.49 11.90 -22.75
C GLY A 329 9.95 10.54 -22.30
N TYR A 330 8.82 10.49 -21.58
CA TYR A 330 8.13 9.24 -21.28
C TYR A 330 7.43 8.68 -22.52
N LEU A 331 7.27 7.36 -22.57
CA LEU A 331 6.45 6.70 -23.59
C LEU A 331 5.06 6.42 -23.02
N HIS A 332 4.06 6.27 -23.90
CA HIS A 332 2.70 5.86 -23.53
C HIS A 332 2.65 4.63 -22.61
N LYS A 333 3.53 3.64 -22.83
CA LYS A 333 3.64 2.42 -22.01
C LYS A 333 4.17 2.67 -20.59
N ASP A 334 4.84 3.80 -20.35
CA ASP A 334 5.41 4.16 -19.05
C ASP A 334 4.38 4.90 -18.17
N ILE A 335 3.29 5.38 -18.79
CA ILE A 335 2.20 6.12 -18.14
C ILE A 335 1.06 5.14 -17.84
N GLU A 336 0.95 4.75 -16.58
CA GLU A 336 -0.18 3.97 -16.06
C GLU A 336 -1.18 4.93 -15.39
N THR A 337 -2.47 4.63 -15.47
CA THR A 337 -3.51 5.42 -14.79
C THR A 337 -4.45 4.52 -14.04
N TYR A 338 -4.56 4.75 -12.74
CA TYR A 338 -5.58 4.16 -11.89
C TYR A 338 -6.93 4.79 -12.21
N VAL A 339 -7.88 3.95 -12.61
CA VAL A 339 -9.29 4.31 -12.77
C VAL A 339 -10.06 3.58 -11.68
N LEU A 340 -10.64 4.35 -10.76
CA LEU A 340 -11.40 3.81 -9.63
C LEU A 340 -12.77 3.31 -10.13
N VAL A 341 -13.13 2.07 -9.76
CA VAL A 341 -14.37 1.41 -10.17
C VAL A 341 -15.11 0.83 -8.98
N GLY A 342 -16.43 0.93 -8.98
CA GLY A 342 -17.31 0.37 -7.95
C GLY A 342 -17.56 1.30 -6.76
N LEU A 343 -17.32 2.61 -6.93
CA LEU A 343 -17.68 3.60 -5.92
C LEU A 343 -19.20 3.59 -5.64
N PRO A 344 -19.65 3.92 -4.41
CA PRO A 344 -21.07 4.11 -4.12
C PRO A 344 -21.70 5.13 -5.07
N GLY A 345 -22.72 4.72 -5.80
CA GLY A 345 -23.44 5.57 -6.77
C GLY A 345 -22.77 5.74 -8.14
N GLN A 346 -21.61 5.12 -8.40
CA GLN A 346 -20.97 5.15 -9.73
C GLN A 346 -21.67 4.20 -10.69
N THR A 347 -22.07 4.70 -11.86
CA THR A 347 -22.66 3.88 -12.92
C THR A 347 -21.60 3.16 -13.75
N TYR A 348 -22.00 2.07 -14.42
CA TYR A 348 -21.16 1.38 -15.39
C TYR A 348 -20.71 2.33 -16.53
N GLU A 349 -21.61 3.17 -17.04
CA GLU A 349 -21.34 4.10 -18.13
C GLU A 349 -20.26 5.12 -17.74
N SER A 350 -20.27 5.61 -16.50
CA SER A 350 -19.25 6.49 -15.96
C SER A 350 -17.87 5.83 -15.94
N ALA A 351 -17.81 4.59 -15.43
CA ALA A 351 -16.55 3.84 -15.39
C ALA A 351 -16.05 3.53 -16.81
N LEU A 352 -16.95 3.18 -17.73
CA LEU A 352 -16.64 2.92 -19.14
C LEU A 352 -16.10 4.18 -19.85
N GLU A 353 -16.71 5.34 -19.60
CA GLU A 353 -16.25 6.62 -20.13
C GLU A 353 -14.82 6.93 -19.64
N ALA A 354 -14.56 6.76 -18.34
CA ALA A 354 -13.22 6.99 -17.77
C ALA A 354 -12.17 6.05 -18.37
N VAL A 355 -12.46 4.76 -18.51
CA VAL A 355 -11.56 3.79 -19.17
C VAL A 355 -11.31 4.17 -20.63
N THR A 356 -12.36 4.55 -21.37
CA THR A 356 -12.27 4.93 -22.78
C THR A 356 -11.47 6.21 -22.97
N PHE A 357 -11.70 7.21 -22.11
CA PHE A 357 -10.97 8.47 -22.10
C PHE A 357 -9.47 8.27 -21.89
N VAL A 358 -9.07 7.51 -20.86
CA VAL A 358 -7.65 7.21 -20.59
C VAL A 358 -6.99 6.49 -21.77
N LYS A 359 -7.67 5.50 -22.35
CA LYS A 359 -7.17 4.79 -23.53
C LYS A 359 -7.04 5.69 -24.76
N SER A 360 -7.96 6.63 -24.96
CA SER A 360 -7.92 7.55 -26.10
C SER A 360 -6.67 8.45 -26.11
N LEU A 361 -6.05 8.63 -24.93
CA LEU A 361 -4.81 9.39 -24.74
C LEU A 361 -3.56 8.49 -24.72
N GLY A 362 -3.71 7.22 -25.06
CA GLY A 362 -2.63 6.24 -25.14
C GLY A 362 -2.07 5.78 -23.78
N ALA A 363 -2.66 6.17 -22.65
CA ALA A 363 -2.21 5.73 -21.33
C ALA A 363 -2.72 4.33 -20.99
N THR A 364 -1.94 3.60 -20.17
CA THR A 364 -2.30 2.24 -19.73
C THR A 364 -3.29 2.29 -18.58
N VAL A 365 -4.50 1.76 -18.77
CA VAL A 365 -5.51 1.68 -17.71
C VAL A 365 -5.18 0.58 -16.70
N LYS A 366 -5.21 0.94 -15.41
CA LYS A 366 -5.24 0.03 -14.27
C LYS A 366 -6.54 0.24 -13.52
N LEU A 367 -7.44 -0.74 -13.54
CA LEU A 367 -8.63 -0.66 -12.70
C LEU A 367 -8.24 -0.81 -11.23
N ALA A 368 -8.61 0.18 -10.43
CA ALA A 368 -8.56 0.12 -8.98
C ALA A 368 -9.97 -0.18 -8.50
N GLU A 369 -10.22 -1.42 -8.07
CA GLU A 369 -11.52 -1.82 -7.52
C GLU A 369 -11.69 -1.17 -6.13
N TYR A 370 -12.83 -0.52 -5.92
CA TYR A 370 -13.15 0.11 -4.65
C TYR A 370 -13.30 -0.94 -3.55
N SER A 371 -12.66 -0.64 -2.42
CA SER A 371 -12.81 -1.34 -1.15
C SER A 371 -13.54 -0.40 -0.20
N PRO A 372 -14.60 -0.84 0.49
CA PRO A 372 -15.27 -0.01 1.48
C PRO A 372 -14.38 0.08 2.72
N ILE A 373 -13.65 1.19 2.85
CA ILE A 373 -12.68 1.38 3.93
C ILE A 373 -13.39 1.92 5.19
N PRO A 374 -13.32 1.22 6.33
CA PRO A 374 -13.98 1.64 7.57
C PRO A 374 -13.72 3.09 7.96
N ASN A 375 -14.71 3.71 8.60
CA ASN A 375 -14.65 5.09 9.10
C ASN A 375 -14.50 6.20 8.04
N THR A 376 -14.57 5.86 6.74
CA THR A 376 -14.69 6.83 5.65
C THR A 376 -16.15 7.25 5.41
N PRO A 377 -16.42 8.44 4.86
CA PRO A 377 -17.77 8.84 4.47
C PRO A 377 -18.46 7.83 3.54
N MET A 378 -17.76 7.33 2.51
CA MET A 378 -18.34 6.38 1.56
C MET A 378 -18.58 4.99 2.18
N PHE A 379 -17.79 4.56 3.16
CA PHE A 379 -18.10 3.35 3.92
C PHE A 379 -19.46 3.46 4.63
N LYS A 380 -19.77 4.61 5.24
CA LYS A 380 -21.08 4.84 5.86
C LYS A 380 -22.23 4.83 4.86
N GLU A 381 -21.97 5.13 3.59
CA GLU A 381 -22.97 5.00 2.52
C GLU A 381 -23.17 3.53 2.15
N CYS A 382 -22.08 2.75 2.06
CA CYS A 382 -22.13 1.32 1.84
C CYS A 382 -22.89 0.58 2.96
N THR A 383 -22.63 0.90 4.23
CA THR A 383 -23.20 0.17 5.38
C THR A 383 -24.71 0.36 5.53
N LYS A 384 -25.28 1.45 5.00
CA LYS A 384 -26.75 1.62 4.90
C LYS A 384 -27.42 0.53 4.07
N LEU A 385 -26.73 0.03 3.04
CA LEU A 385 -27.21 -1.02 2.16
C LEU A 385 -26.72 -2.41 2.59
N LEU A 386 -25.51 -2.47 3.14
CA LEU A 386 -24.83 -3.71 3.54
C LEU A 386 -24.26 -3.56 4.96
N PRO A 387 -25.10 -3.66 6.01
CA PRO A 387 -24.65 -3.50 7.41
C PRO A 387 -23.54 -4.48 7.82
N ILE A 388 -23.51 -5.67 7.20
CA ILE A 388 -22.51 -6.72 7.43
C ILE A 388 -21.05 -6.26 7.23
N LEU A 389 -20.82 -5.15 6.51
CA LEU A 389 -19.49 -4.56 6.32
C LEU A 389 -18.85 -4.05 7.63
N GLU A 390 -19.66 -3.72 8.64
CA GLU A 390 -19.18 -3.29 9.97
C GLU A 390 -18.76 -4.47 10.83
N GLU A 391 -19.38 -5.63 10.64
CA GLU A 391 -19.20 -6.82 11.47
C GLU A 391 -18.05 -7.72 10.98
N GLU A 392 -17.88 -7.85 9.66
CA GLU A 392 -16.95 -8.79 9.07
C GLU A 392 -16.01 -8.08 8.07
N PRO A 393 -14.75 -7.81 8.45
CA PRO A 393 -13.80 -7.11 7.60
C PRO A 393 -13.48 -7.81 6.27
N LEU A 394 -13.73 -9.12 6.13
CA LEU A 394 -13.56 -9.81 4.85
C LEU A 394 -14.43 -9.20 3.74
N TYR A 395 -15.64 -8.72 4.05
CA TYR A 395 -16.48 -8.07 3.04
C TYR A 395 -15.95 -6.71 2.57
N GLN A 396 -14.89 -6.20 3.19
CA GLN A 396 -14.19 -4.99 2.75
C GLN A 396 -13.18 -5.29 1.63
N ASN A 397 -12.93 -6.56 1.30
CA ASN A 397 -12.09 -6.95 0.17
C ASN A 397 -12.64 -6.40 -1.14
N ASN A 398 -11.79 -5.78 -1.95
CA ASN A 398 -12.20 -5.14 -3.20
C ASN A 398 -12.82 -6.13 -4.21
N THR A 399 -12.29 -7.36 -4.32
CA THR A 399 -12.87 -8.41 -5.18
C THR A 399 -14.24 -8.81 -4.67
N ALA A 400 -14.40 -9.03 -3.37
CA ALA A 400 -15.67 -9.41 -2.78
C ALA A 400 -16.71 -8.29 -2.94
N TYR A 401 -16.36 -7.08 -2.50
CA TYR A 401 -17.26 -5.94 -2.54
C TYR A 401 -17.60 -5.52 -3.97
N CYS A 402 -16.60 -5.07 -4.74
CA CYS A 402 -16.82 -4.51 -6.07
C CYS A 402 -17.32 -5.56 -7.07
N GLY A 403 -16.89 -6.82 -6.92
CA GLY A 403 -17.23 -7.88 -7.86
C GLY A 403 -18.55 -8.59 -7.58
N TYR A 404 -18.99 -8.66 -6.31
CA TYR A 404 -20.08 -9.57 -5.92
C TYR A 404 -21.09 -8.98 -4.93
N MET A 405 -20.83 -7.82 -4.32
CA MET A 405 -21.75 -7.23 -3.33
C MET A 405 -22.28 -5.86 -3.73
N SER A 406 -21.49 -5.07 -4.45
CA SER A 406 -21.87 -3.72 -4.87
C SER A 406 -23.12 -3.79 -5.76
N PRO A 407 -24.17 -3.01 -5.46
CA PRO A 407 -25.36 -2.97 -6.30
C PRO A 407 -25.15 -2.11 -7.57
N ASN A 408 -24.05 -1.36 -7.66
CA ASN A 408 -23.88 -0.33 -8.70
C ASN A 408 -23.26 -0.85 -10.00
N ILE A 409 -22.42 -1.89 -9.91
CA ILE A 409 -21.75 -2.49 -11.07
C ILE A 409 -21.80 -4.00 -10.89
N THR A 410 -22.41 -4.69 -11.84
CA THR A 410 -22.50 -6.15 -11.85
C THR A 410 -21.13 -6.78 -12.13
N GLN A 411 -20.98 -8.06 -11.78
CA GLN A 411 -19.76 -8.81 -12.08
C GLN A 411 -19.44 -8.82 -13.58
N THR A 412 -20.46 -8.97 -14.44
CA THR A 412 -20.31 -9.00 -15.90
C THR A 412 -19.82 -7.66 -16.44
N GLU A 413 -20.37 -6.55 -15.94
CA GLU A 413 -19.94 -5.20 -16.28
C GLU A 413 -18.52 -4.91 -15.78
N LEU A 414 -18.19 -5.30 -14.55
CA LEU A 414 -16.83 -5.16 -14.05
C LEU A 414 -15.83 -5.96 -14.90
N GLN A 415 -16.22 -7.16 -15.34
CA GLN A 415 -15.40 -7.98 -16.22
C GLN A 415 -15.23 -7.35 -17.61
N SER A 416 -16.28 -6.75 -18.19
CA SER A 416 -16.19 -6.05 -19.48
C SER A 416 -15.23 -4.85 -19.40
N LEU A 417 -15.25 -4.09 -18.30
CA LEU A 417 -14.28 -3.01 -18.03
C LEU A 417 -12.85 -3.55 -17.93
N LYS A 418 -12.66 -4.67 -17.22
CA LYS A 418 -11.34 -5.33 -17.08
C LYS A 418 -10.79 -5.77 -18.44
N ASP A 419 -11.64 -6.32 -19.29
CA ASP A 419 -11.24 -6.78 -20.62
C ASP A 419 -10.93 -5.61 -21.54
N LEU A 420 -11.72 -4.53 -21.48
CA LEU A 420 -11.42 -3.29 -22.19
C LEU A 420 -10.09 -2.66 -21.74
N ALA A 421 -9.82 -2.63 -20.43
CA ALA A 421 -8.56 -2.11 -19.89
C ALA A 421 -7.35 -2.92 -20.38
N LYS A 422 -7.48 -4.25 -20.50
CA LYS A 422 -6.41 -5.16 -20.95
C LYS A 422 -6.15 -5.13 -22.45
N LYS A 423 -7.14 -4.78 -23.29
CA LYS A 423 -6.94 -4.71 -24.75
C LYS A 423 -5.80 -3.76 -25.06
N SER A 424 -4.79 -4.22 -25.78
CA SER A 424 -3.70 -3.37 -26.26
C SER A 424 -4.26 -2.17 -27.01
N LEU A 425 -3.62 -1.02 -26.86
CA LEU A 425 -3.91 0.13 -27.71
C LEU A 425 -3.57 -0.26 -29.16
N PRO A 426 -4.38 0.15 -30.15
CA PRO A 426 -3.99 0.01 -31.56
C PRO A 426 -2.61 0.65 -31.75
N SER A 427 -1.73 -0.07 -32.44
CA SER A 427 -0.36 0.34 -32.76
C SER A 427 -0.31 1.59 -33.64
#